data_AF-A0A1W9Q4J4-F1
#
_entry.id   AF-A0A1W9Q4J4-F1
#
_cell.length_a   1.000
_cell.length_b   1.000
_cell.length_c   1.000
_cell.angle_alpha   90.00
_cell.angle_beta   90.00
_cell.angle_gamma   90.00
#
_symmetry.space_group_name_H-M   'P 1'
#
loop_
_entity.id
_entity.type
_entity.pdbx_description
1 polymer ?
#
loop_
_entity_poly.entity_id
_entity_poly.type
_entity_poly.pdbx_seq_one_letter_code
_entity_poly.pdbx_strand_id
1 'polypeptide(L)'
;MLANAANTLIFHQKDSERDRIKTYFPSLPTSIADALPALQRGTCIAQLPDDLLVVNVIPSRLDKVLLSSRLQDRERAREIIEEMTQEFLSGDE
;
A
#
# COMPACT_ATOMS: atom_id res chain seq x y z
N MET A 1 -11.27 -3.05 16.42
CA MET A 1 -11.66 -1.77 15.79
C MET A 1 -10.42 -1.16 15.17
N LEU A 2 -10.41 -0.94 13.85
CA LEU A 2 -9.39 -0.13 13.14
C LEU A 2 -9.68 1.38 13.23
N ALA A 3 -10.71 1.77 14.00
CA ALA A 3 -11.34 3.09 13.99
C ALA A 3 -10.47 4.27 14.51
N ASN A 4 -9.24 4.02 14.96
CA ASN A 4 -8.36 5.05 15.53
C ASN A 4 -7.10 5.33 14.70
N ALA A 5 -6.99 4.81 13.48
CA ALA A 5 -5.90 5.19 12.59
C ALA A 5 -6.17 6.60 12.03
N ALA A 6 -5.28 7.55 12.31
CA ALA A 6 -5.39 8.93 11.80
C ALA A 6 -5.41 8.98 10.25
N ASN A 7 -4.75 8.00 9.61
CA ASN A 7 -4.70 7.85 8.17
C ASN A 7 -5.02 6.40 7.81
N THR A 8 -5.85 6.20 6.79
CA THR A 8 -6.25 4.87 6.31
C THR A 8 -6.01 4.76 4.81
N LEU A 9 -5.44 3.64 4.36
CA LEU A 9 -5.33 3.31 2.94
C LEU A 9 -6.32 2.19 2.60
N ILE A 10 -7.29 2.49 1.75
CA ILE A 10 -8.35 1.56 1.34
C ILE A 10 -8.05 1.11 -0.10
N PHE A 11 -7.56 -0.12 -0.24
CA PHE A 11 -7.29 -0.75 -1.53
C PHE A 11 -8.54 -1.41 -2.09
N HIS A 12 -8.43 -2.03 -3.28
CA HIS A 12 -9.45 -2.87 -3.88
C HIS A 12 -10.16 -3.75 -2.84
N GLN A 13 -11.49 -3.62 -2.79
CA GLN A 13 -12.37 -4.46 -1.98
C GLN A 13 -13.34 -5.18 -2.92
N LYS A 14 -13.70 -6.43 -2.61
CA LYS A 14 -14.66 -7.17 -3.44
C LYS A 14 -16.05 -6.57 -3.29
N ASP A 15 -16.87 -6.67 -4.33
CA ASP A 15 -18.28 -6.23 -4.25
C ASP A 15 -19.05 -6.88 -3.10
N SER A 16 -18.75 -8.14 -2.79
CA SER A 16 -19.34 -8.87 -1.66
C SER A 16 -19.04 -8.27 -0.28
N GLU A 17 -18.07 -7.37 -0.18
CA GLU A 17 -17.63 -6.76 1.08
C GLU A 17 -18.26 -5.36 1.31
N ARG A 18 -19.12 -4.89 0.40
CA ARG A 18 -19.68 -3.54 0.40
C ARG A 18 -20.32 -3.12 1.73
N ASP A 19 -21.12 -4.00 2.34
CA ASP A 19 -21.78 -3.69 3.62
C ASP A 19 -20.78 -3.58 4.78
N ARG A 20 -19.69 -4.35 4.71
CA ARG A 20 -18.60 -4.28 5.68
C ARG A 20 -17.82 -2.98 5.51
N ILE A 21 -17.56 -2.55 4.27
CA ILE A 21 -16.88 -1.27 3.98
C ILE A 21 -17.64 -0.10 4.61
N LYS A 22 -18.96 -0.04 4.43
CA LYS A 22 -19.80 1.02 5.04
C LYS A 22 -19.75 1.00 6.57
N THR A 23 -19.61 -0.19 7.16
CA THR A 23 -19.52 -0.35 8.61
C THR A 23 -18.16 0.09 9.15
N TYR A 24 -17.07 -0.24 8.45
CA TYR A 24 -15.70 0.10 8.89
C TYR A 24 -15.27 1.51 8.50
N PHE A 25 -15.83 2.07 7.43
CA PHE A 25 -15.50 3.38 6.87
C PHE A 25 -16.77 4.22 6.66
N PRO A 26 -17.49 4.58 7.74
CA PRO A 26 -18.78 5.27 7.65
C PRO A 26 -18.67 6.68 7.04
N SER A 27 -17.48 7.30 7.09
CA SER A 27 -17.18 8.61 6.50
C SER A 27 -16.83 8.54 5.02
N LEU A 28 -16.71 7.35 4.42
CA LEU A 28 -16.40 7.20 3.00
C LEU A 28 -17.65 7.48 2.15
N PRO A 29 -17.60 8.39 1.16
CA PRO A 29 -18.71 8.64 0.25
C PRO A 29 -19.12 7.37 -0.50
N THR A 30 -20.42 7.16 -0.69
CA THR A 30 -20.95 5.95 -1.33
C THR A 30 -20.42 5.77 -2.75
N SER A 31 -20.27 6.87 -3.51
CA SER A 31 -19.67 6.84 -4.86
C SER A 31 -18.26 6.29 -4.87
N ILE A 32 -17.46 6.59 -3.84
CA ILE A 32 -16.10 6.06 -3.69
C ILE A 32 -16.14 4.60 -3.25
N ALA A 33 -16.99 4.25 -2.29
CA ALA A 33 -17.18 2.87 -1.84
C ALA A 33 -17.58 1.94 -3.01
N ASP A 34 -18.44 2.42 -3.90
CA ASP A 34 -18.88 1.70 -5.09
C ASP A 34 -17.79 1.59 -6.17
N ALA A 35 -16.79 2.48 -6.17
CA ALA A 35 -15.66 2.46 -7.08
C ALA A 35 -14.49 1.59 -6.59
N LEU A 36 -14.43 1.22 -5.30
CA LEU A 36 -13.36 0.41 -4.72
C LEU A 36 -13.09 -0.92 -5.47
N PRO A 37 -14.11 -1.67 -5.95
CA PRO A 37 -13.89 -2.90 -6.70
C PRO A 37 -13.19 -2.68 -8.05
N ALA A 38 -13.34 -1.50 -8.64
CA ALA A 38 -12.73 -1.14 -9.91
C ALA A 38 -11.29 -0.62 -9.78
N LEU A 39 -10.79 -0.43 -8.54
CA LEU A 39 -9.43 0.05 -8.32
C LEU A 39 -8.40 -0.92 -8.90
N GLN A 40 -7.47 -0.36 -9.66
CA GLN A 40 -6.33 -1.11 -10.18
C GLN A 40 -5.39 -1.52 -9.05
N ARG A 41 -4.65 -2.61 -9.28
CA ARG A 41 -3.65 -3.07 -8.33
C ARG A 41 -2.60 -1.99 -8.09
N GLY A 42 -2.36 -1.68 -6.82
CA GLY A 42 -1.43 -0.61 -6.42
C GLY A 42 -2.09 0.76 -6.28
N THR A 43 -3.34 0.93 -6.71
CA THR A 43 -4.13 2.14 -6.45
C THR A 43 -4.98 1.97 -5.20
N CYS A 44 -5.07 3.00 -4.37
CA CYS A 44 -5.92 3.04 -3.20
C CYS A 44 -6.56 4.41 -3.00
N ILE A 45 -7.57 4.44 -2.13
CA ILE A 45 -8.09 5.67 -1.55
C ILE A 45 -7.37 5.90 -0.23
N ALA A 46 -6.66 7.02 -0.12
CA ALA A 46 -6.11 7.50 1.12
C ALA A 46 -7.14 8.39 1.82
N GLN A 47 -7.59 7.94 2.98
CA GLN A 47 -8.41 8.71 3.89
C GLN A 47 -7.53 9.35 4.96
N LEU A 48 -7.45 10.67 4.89
CA LEU A 48 -6.82 11.54 5.86
C LEU A 48 -7.93 12.20 6.69
N PRO A 49 -7.61 12.89 7.81
CA PRO A 49 -8.63 13.52 8.66
C PRO A 49 -9.58 14.46 7.91
N ASP A 50 -9.03 15.22 6.96
CA ASP A 50 -9.77 16.27 6.25
C ASP A 50 -9.89 16.01 4.73
N ASP A 51 -9.22 14.97 4.22
CA ASP A 51 -9.07 14.74 2.77
C ASP A 51 -9.26 13.28 2.36
N LEU A 52 -9.73 13.11 1.11
CA LEU A 52 -9.77 11.84 0.42
C LEU A 52 -9.01 11.95 -0.89
N LEU A 53 -7.94 11.16 -1.03
CA LEU A 53 -7.06 11.20 -2.19
C LEU A 53 -7.03 9.83 -2.89
N VAL A 54 -6.95 9.84 -4.22
CA VAL A 54 -6.60 8.63 -4.98
C VAL A 54 -5.09 8.59 -5.09
N VAL A 55 -4.48 7.51 -4.58
CA VAL A 55 -3.03 7.36 -4.48
C VAL A 55 -2.59 6.11 -5.23
N ASN A 56 -1.51 6.25 -5.99
CA ASN A 56 -0.81 5.13 -6.60
C ASN A 56 0.40 4.78 -5.73
N VAL A 57 0.37 3.59 -5.13
CA VAL A 57 1.44 3.05 -4.30
C VAL A 57 2.36 2.21 -5.18
N ILE A 58 3.58 2.72 -5.37
CA ILE A 58 4.61 2.05 -6.14
C ILE A 58 5.65 1.48 -5.16
N PRO A 59 5.81 0.15 -5.09
CA PRO A 59 6.79 -0.45 -4.20
C PRO A 59 8.21 -0.10 -4.68
N SER A 60 9.09 0.21 -3.74
CA SER A 60 10.50 0.45 -4.03
C SER A 60 11.19 -0.83 -4.56
N ARG A 61 12.41 -0.68 -5.10
CA ARG A 61 13.22 -1.84 -5.52
C ARG A 61 13.44 -2.81 -4.35
N LEU A 62 13.64 -2.28 -3.15
CA LEU A 62 13.83 -3.07 -1.93
C LEU A 62 12.54 -3.81 -1.53
N ASP A 63 11.40 -3.11 -1.51
CA ASP A 63 10.11 -3.72 -1.14
C ASP A 63 9.72 -4.87 -2.05
N LYS A 64 9.95 -4.72 -3.36
CA LYS A 64 9.66 -5.76 -4.35
C LYS A 64 10.40 -7.06 -4.08
N VAL A 65 11.50 -6.97 -3.35
CA VAL A 65 12.44 -8.06 -3.19
C VAL A 65 12.32 -8.66 -1.79
N LEU A 66 12.22 -7.84 -0.74
CA LEU A 66 11.94 -8.29 0.62
C LEU A 66 10.55 -8.91 0.78
N LEU A 67 9.54 -8.35 0.11
CA LEU A 67 8.15 -8.81 0.21
C LEU A 67 7.80 -9.87 -0.84
N SER A 68 8.76 -10.30 -1.67
CA SER A 68 8.53 -11.37 -2.62
C SER A 68 8.41 -12.71 -1.90
N SER A 69 7.37 -13.47 -2.24
CA SER A 69 7.19 -14.84 -1.77
C SER A 69 7.96 -15.87 -2.62
N ARG A 70 8.66 -15.42 -3.67
CA ARG A 70 9.42 -16.30 -4.58
C ARG A 70 10.83 -16.49 -4.06
N LEU A 71 11.27 -17.74 -3.91
CA LEU A 71 12.63 -18.11 -3.48
C LEU A 71 13.72 -17.50 -4.38
N GLN A 72 13.48 -17.39 -5.68
CA GLN A 72 14.43 -16.81 -6.65
C GLN A 72 14.67 -15.32 -6.43
N ASP A 73 13.74 -14.61 -5.79
CA ASP A 73 13.90 -13.18 -5.50
C ASP A 73 14.74 -12.94 -4.22
N ARG A 74 15.00 -13.97 -3.41
CA ARG A 74 15.85 -13.84 -2.21
C ARG A 74 17.33 -13.65 -2.53
N GLU A 75 17.84 -14.22 -3.61
CA GLU A 75 19.25 -14.01 -4.02
C GLU A 75 19.45 -12.58 -4.54
N ARG A 76 18.52 -12.09 -5.37
CA ARG A 76 18.48 -10.67 -5.78
C ARG A 76 18.31 -9.71 -4.59
N ALA A 77 17.67 -10.14 -3.51
CA ALA A 77 17.59 -9.37 -2.27
C ALA A 77 18.95 -9.09 -1.67
N ARG A 78 19.79 -10.12 -1.66
CA ARG A 78 21.11 -10.04 -1.07
C ARG A 78 21.98 -9.06 -1.84
N GLU A 79 21.98 -9.15 -3.17
CA GLU A 79 22.73 -8.25 -4.05
C GLU A 79 22.32 -6.79 -3.88
N ILE A 80 21.02 -6.49 -3.84
CA ILE A 80 20.52 -5.11 -3.68
C ILE A 80 20.84 -4.57 -2.27
N ILE A 81 20.73 -5.39 -1.23
CA ILE A 81 21.08 -4.97 0.14
C ILE A 81 22.58 -4.69 0.24
N GLU A 82 23.43 -5.51 -0.38
CA GLU A 82 24.87 -5.31 -0.42
C GLU A 82 25.25 -4.02 -1.16
N GLU A 83 24.65 -3.74 -2.32
CA GLU A 83 24.82 -2.47 -3.05
C GLU A 83 24.45 -1.26 -2.18
N MET A 84 23.28 -1.28 -1.53
CA MET A 84 22.84 -0.18 -0.66
C MET A 84 23.75 0.00 0.56
N THR A 85 24.29 -1.09 1.12
CA THR A 85 25.20 -1.04 2.27
C THR A 85 26.54 -0.41 1.87
N GLN A 86 27.04 -0.73 0.67
CA GLN A 86 28.27 -0.14 0.14
C GLN A 86 28.10 1.35 -0.20
N GLU A 87 26.98 1.75 -0.80
CA GLU A 87 26.66 3.18 -1.03
C GLU A 87 26.57 3.96 0.29
N PHE A 88 25.98 3.37 1.34
CA PHE A 88 25.89 4.02 2.65
C PHE A 88 27.26 4.21 3.32
N LEU A 89 28.16 3.22 3.19
CA LEU A 89 29.51 3.27 3.77
C LEU A 89 30.48 4.17 2.99
N SER A 90 30.21 4.44 1.71
CA SER A 90 31.05 5.29 0.84
C SER A 90 30.57 6.75 0.76
N GLY A 91 29.39 7.07 1.30
CA GLY A 91 28.85 8.42 1.38
C GLY A 91 29.25 9.22 2.64
N ASP A 92 30.01 8.61 3.56
CA ASP A 92 30.48 9.20 4.82
C ASP A 92 31.95 9.69 4.77
N GLU A 93 32.58 9.73 3.58
CA GLU A 93 33.90 10.37 3.32
C GLU A 93 33.76 11.74 2.63
#